data_AF-A0A0A1SYP6-F1
#
_entry.id   AF-A0A0A1SYP6-F1
#
_cell.length_a   1.000
_cell.length_b   1.000
_cell.length_c   1.000
_cell.angle_alpha   90.00
_cell.angle_beta   90.00
_cell.angle_gamma   90.00
#
_symmetry.space_group_name_H-M   'P 1'
#
loop_
_entity.id
_entity.type
_entity.pdbx_description
1 polymer ?
#
loop_
_entity_poly.entity_id
_entity_poly.type
_entity_poly.pdbx_seq_one_letter_code
_entity_poly.pdbx_strand_id
1 'polypeptide(L)' 'MNNNQPENENIQSYYNEAITNHYARLCHEASVQGRGYAFHYDDVSSTNGVDQSGFVNDGQPAELTIWVGSPLEG' A
#
# COMPACT_ATOMS: atom_id res chain seq x y z
N MET A 1 12.38 -0.89 17.53
CA MET A 1 11.14 -0.08 17.60
C MET A 1 11.51 1.36 17.31
N ASN A 2 10.79 1.98 16.37
CA ASN A 2 10.93 3.38 16.04
C ASN A 2 9.97 4.21 16.91
N ASN A 3 10.50 5.19 17.64
CA ASN A 3 9.74 6.04 18.56
C ASN A 3 9.10 7.26 17.88
N ASN A 4 9.31 7.44 16.57
CA ASN A 4 8.74 8.52 15.79
C ASN A 4 7.82 7.95 14.70
N GLN A 5 6.86 7.11 15.08
CA GLN A 5 5.90 6.55 14.13
C GLN A 5 5.03 7.64 13.48
N PRO A 6 4.73 7.57 12.17
CA PRO A 6 5.21 6.61 11.16
C PRO A 6 6.50 7.08 10.42
N GLU A 7 7.16 8.11 10.91
CA GLU A 7 8.32 8.73 10.27
C GLU A 7 9.56 7.83 10.26
N ASN A 8 10.28 7.81 9.14
CA ASN A 8 11.47 6.98 8.91
C ASN A 8 11.24 5.46 8.99
N GLU A 9 10.00 5.01 8.86
CA GLU A 9 9.71 3.60 8.63
C GLU A 9 10.27 3.12 7.28
N ASN A 10 10.83 1.91 7.28
CA ASN A 10 11.23 1.24 6.05
C ASN A 10 10.12 0.26 5.66
N ILE A 11 9.46 0.50 4.53
CA ILE A 11 8.38 -0.37 4.01
C ILE A 11 8.86 -1.83 3.84
N GLN A 12 10.13 -2.05 3.51
CA GLN A 12 10.70 -3.41 3.41
C GLN A 12 10.78 -4.15 4.76
N SER A 13 10.60 -3.42 5.88
CA SER A 13 10.55 -4.02 7.22
C SER A 13 9.15 -4.51 7.61
N TYR A 14 8.12 -4.12 6.85
CA TYR A 14 6.75 -4.50 7.15
C TYR A 14 6.54 -6.01 7.00
N TYR A 15 5.78 -6.59 7.93
CA TYR A 15 5.39 -8.00 7.92
C TYR A 15 6.52 -9.04 8.00
N ASN A 16 7.72 -8.65 8.48
CA ASN A 16 8.87 -9.57 8.62
C ASN A 16 8.84 -10.43 9.89
N GLU A 17 7.98 -10.09 10.85
CA GLU A 17 7.83 -10.85 12.10
C GLU A 17 7.02 -12.13 11.90
N ALA A 18 7.34 -13.17 12.67
CA ALA A 18 6.66 -14.47 12.60
C ALA A 18 5.16 -14.39 12.95
N ILE A 19 4.77 -13.41 13.77
CA ILE A 19 3.38 -13.07 14.04
C ILE A 19 3.16 -11.66 13.51
N THR A 20 2.36 -11.54 12.46
CA THR A 20 2.02 -10.26 11.84
C THR A 20 0.65 -10.34 11.19
N ASN A 21 0.17 -9.25 10.58
CA ASN A 21 -1.03 -9.29 9.76
C ASN A 21 -0.74 -9.98 8.42
N HIS A 22 -0.76 -11.31 8.42
CA HIS A 22 -0.46 -12.10 7.22
C HIS A 22 -1.51 -11.94 6.12
N TYR A 23 -2.75 -11.58 6.45
CA TYR A 23 -3.77 -11.26 5.45
C TYR A 23 -3.35 -10.03 4.64
N ALA A 24 -3.01 -8.93 5.32
CA ALA A 24 -2.54 -7.73 4.66
C ALA A 24 -1.28 -8.00 3.83
N ARG A 25 -0.29 -8.71 4.41
CA ARG A 25 0.94 -9.10 3.69
C ARG A 25 0.65 -9.78 2.35
N LEU A 26 -0.24 -10.79 2.34
CA LEU A 26 -0.61 -11.52 1.11
C LEU A 26 -1.37 -10.64 0.13
N CYS A 27 -2.26 -9.77 0.61
CA CYS A 27 -2.98 -8.82 -0.24
C CYS A 27 -2.01 -7.85 -0.93
N HIS A 28 -1.07 -7.26 -0.21
CA HIS A 28 -0.04 -6.40 -0.80
C HIS A 28 0.83 -7.16 -1.80
N GLU A 29 1.30 -8.37 -1.45
CA GLU A 29 2.13 -9.21 -2.34
C GLU A 29 1.42 -9.53 -3.68
N ALA A 30 0.10 -9.72 -3.65
CA ALA A 30 -0.70 -9.98 -4.84
C ALA A 30 -1.12 -8.70 -5.60
N SER A 31 -0.96 -7.52 -5.00
CA SER A 31 -1.45 -6.25 -5.56
C SER A 31 -0.41 -5.58 -6.46
N VAL A 32 -0.87 -4.86 -7.48
CA VAL A 32 0.00 -4.10 -8.38
C VAL A 32 0.81 -3.08 -7.57
N GLN A 33 2.13 -3.07 -7.78
CA GLN A 33 3.09 -2.23 -7.05
C GLN A 33 3.11 -2.45 -5.52
N GLY A 34 2.55 -3.54 -5.01
CA GLY A 34 2.54 -3.82 -3.58
C GLY A 34 1.51 -3.01 -2.79
N ARG A 35 0.61 -2.26 -3.45
CA ARG A 35 -0.29 -1.30 -2.81
C ARG A 35 -1.75 -1.77 -2.86
N GLY A 36 -2.46 -1.61 -1.76
CA GLY A 36 -3.85 -1.99 -1.62
C GLY A 36 -4.37 -1.73 -0.20
N TYR A 37 -5.69 -1.78 -0.04
CA TYR A 37 -6.33 -1.48 1.24
C TYR A 37 -6.87 -2.77 1.87
N ALA A 38 -6.03 -3.42 2.68
CA ALA A 38 -6.33 -4.67 3.36
C ALA A 38 -6.72 -4.47 4.83
N PHE A 39 -6.42 -3.31 5.43
CA PHE A 39 -6.95 -2.88 6.73
C PHE A 39 -7.22 -1.37 6.77
N HIS A 40 -8.00 -0.94 7.78
CA HIS A 40 -8.54 0.43 7.93
C HIS A 40 -7.51 1.58 7.95
N TYR A 41 -6.20 1.30 7.98
CA TYR A 41 -5.15 2.31 8.12
C TYR A 41 -3.96 2.03 7.19
N ASP A 42 -4.17 1.37 6.05
CA ASP A 42 -3.14 1.14 5.02
C ASP A 42 -2.66 2.44 4.33
N ASP A 43 -3.38 3.55 4.55
CA ASP A 43 -3.03 4.90 4.12
C ASP A 43 -2.06 5.61 5.09
N VAL A 44 -1.72 5.00 6.22
CA VAL A 44 -0.69 5.54 7.13
C VAL A 44 0.68 5.44 6.48
N SER A 45 1.22 6.58 6.07
CA SER A 45 2.58 6.74 5.57
C SER A 45 3.34 7.81 6.34
N SER A 46 4.66 7.82 6.23
CA SER A 46 5.46 8.98 6.65
C SER A 46 5.07 10.22 5.85
N THR A 47 5.41 11.41 6.36
CA THR A 47 5.07 12.70 5.73
C THR A 47 5.52 12.78 4.27
N ASN A 48 6.67 12.17 3.95
CA ASN A 48 7.23 12.08 2.60
C ASN A 48 7.25 10.63 2.06
N GLY A 49 6.46 9.75 2.68
CA GLY A 49 6.38 8.34 2.35
C GLY A 49 5.50 8.08 1.15
N VAL A 50 5.65 6.87 0.60
CA VAL A 50 4.76 6.37 -0.45
C VAL A 50 3.52 5.78 0.22
N ASP A 51 2.34 6.24 -0.20
CA ASP A 51 1.07 5.64 0.18
C ASP A 51 1.05 4.13 -0.14
N GLN A 52 0.58 3.31 0.81
CA GLN A 52 0.45 1.86 0.63
C GLN A 52 -0.99 1.43 0.34
N SER A 53 -1.98 2.32 0.46
CA SER A 53 -3.40 2.00 0.25
C SER A 53 -3.77 1.76 -1.22
N GLY A 54 -2.92 2.20 -2.16
CA GLY A 54 -3.22 2.14 -3.59
C GLY A 54 -4.17 3.25 -4.01
N PHE A 55 -4.28 4.30 -3.20
CA PHE A 55 -5.10 5.46 -3.48
C PHE A 55 -4.55 6.22 -4.70
N VAL A 56 -5.47 6.64 -5.57
CA VAL A 56 -5.19 7.51 -6.71
C VAL A 56 -6.11 8.72 -6.64
N ASN A 57 -5.56 9.89 -6.92
CA ASN A 57 -6.31 11.13 -7.04
C ASN A 57 -5.68 12.01 -8.13
N ASP A 58 -6.50 12.90 -8.68
CA ASP A 58 -6.07 13.97 -9.57
C ASP A 58 -7.00 15.18 -9.36
N GLY A 59 -6.45 16.39 -9.38
CA GLY A 59 -7.21 17.63 -9.14
C GLY A 59 -8.10 18.06 -10.31
N GLN A 60 -7.85 17.52 -11.51
CA GLN A 60 -8.61 17.75 -12.74
C GLN A 60 -8.58 16.50 -13.63
N PRO A 61 -9.19 15.38 -13.19
CA PRO A 61 -9.04 14.08 -13.84
C PRO A 61 -9.64 14.09 -15.25
N ALA A 62 -8.90 13.57 -16.22
CA ALA A 62 -9.37 13.40 -17.60
C ALA A 62 -10.05 12.03 -17.82
N GLU A 63 -9.50 10.96 -17.26
CA GLU A 63 -9.99 9.59 -17.42
C GLU A 63 -9.64 8.72 -16.20
N LEU A 64 -10.55 7.83 -15.82
CA LEU A 64 -10.30 6.74 -14.89
C LEU A 64 -10.62 5.42 -15.59
N THR A 65 -9.62 4.57 -15.78
CA THR A 65 -9.82 3.24 -16.36
C THR A 65 -9.89 2.18 -15.27
N ILE A 66 -10.97 1.38 -15.27
CA ILE A 66 -11.18 0.28 -14.32
C ILE A 66 -11.13 -1.04 -15.07
N TRP A 67 -10.29 -1.95 -14.59
CA TRP A 67 -10.14 -3.31 -15.13
C TRP A 67 -10.74 -4.33 -14.17
N VAL A 68 -11.38 -5.36 -14.72
CA VAL A 68 -11.94 -6.48 -13.92
C VAL A 68 -11.22 -7.76 -14.33
N GLY A 69 -10.60 -8.43 -13.37
CA GLY A 69 -9.77 -9.62 -13.62
C GLY A 69 -8.29 -9.30 -13.51
N SER A 70 -7.56 -9.35 -14.64
CA SER A 70 -6.10 -9.13 -14.68
C SER A 70 -5.74 -7.70 -15.11
N PRO A 71 -4.63 -7.13 -14.62
CA PRO A 71 -3.99 -5.98 -15.26
C PRO A 71 -3.63 -6.31 -16.71
N LEU A 72 -3.64 -5.32 -17.62
CA LEU A 72 -3.03 -5.46 -18.95
C LEU A 72 -1.56 -5.85 -18.77
N GLU A 73 -1.08 -6.82 -19.54
CA GLU A 73 0.36 -6.99 -19.75
C GLU A 73 0.93 -5.64 -20.21
N GLY A 74 2.02 -5.20 -19.58
CA GLY A 74 2.69 -3.93 -19.89
C GLY A 74 3.34 -3.94 -21.27
#